data_AF-A0A0V0X2L0-F1
#
_entry.id   AF-A0A0V0X2L0-F1
#
_cell.length_a   1.000
_cell.length_b   1.000
_cell.length_c   1.000
_cell.angle_alpha   90.00
_cell.angle_beta   90.00
_cell.angle_gamma   90.00
#
_symmetry.space_group_name_H-M   'P 1'
#
loop_
_entity.id
_entity.type
_entity.pdbx_description
1 polymer ?
#
loop_
_entity_poly.entity_id
_entity_poly.type
_entity_poly.pdbx_seq_one_letter_code
_entity_poly.pdbx_strand_id
1 'polypeptide(L)'
;MFAGKLFHRLLYTRMSLGKLRCAICYRKCISISALLENHGTAQTDVNKQNTSVLPHWVNTQNSMKIYEANSMNELWEIFDGKELSSGELVSFLNCLCKLSINGTETDEFKRRSDVICQKIFNRLNQFKSGDFIIIFRCLLKLNVSPEHKIIQILEQQLLRCLHLLSVSSLISLVCFHFPFATSDESKIFQRELEMALFDKIDSITSFFSLLELWTVYGTNYNWKTALQCKMLKLTGEASLDELLKMLLHLADRSIRIPQVIDSNLLRIYNLQKENGLNLNQAISVLNSMMKLNYLKLDLVKAACDVLKDNILNLDNVNSINEIAYIFGSMKLRDESILNLLCEWFTTRLNSLAVSDLFQLVITLAQCNFENSICNKIFNYLENADGRNSNAWLNVVWSLSIQRNLSSKLASTVLNSSFASKFKDDLLATLKLVNVKSAVQLEVDDYAGPEFKFNLPESCRYEMIMNRQRIDMAQILFDALNNLVPLHKYVKYQFIHQLGYAVEAELRYDLKNGIISLEDWKRSEDVCKKILLILLDQRDFTKISSKLIGRRAMMIRHFKLSGYSIATIHWSKFGQLKNKLDRIKFLNNVLESQLKNDSSAE
;
A
#
# COMPACT_ATOMS: atom_id res chain seq x y z
N MET A 1 -13.52 -6.15 -37.17
CA MET A 1 -14.55 -6.14 -36.10
C MET A 1 -14.61 -7.43 -35.25
N PHE A 2 -13.80 -8.47 -35.52
CA PHE A 2 -13.75 -9.71 -34.73
C PHE A 2 -12.55 -9.79 -33.74
N ALA A 3 -11.53 -8.93 -33.89
CA ALA A 3 -10.37 -8.87 -32.99
C ALA A 3 -10.65 -8.17 -31.64
N GLY A 4 -11.65 -7.27 -31.59
CA GLY A 4 -12.01 -6.52 -30.37
C GLY A 4 -12.70 -7.35 -29.29
N LYS A 5 -13.43 -8.42 -29.67
CA LYS A 5 -14.13 -9.30 -28.70
C LYS A 5 -13.20 -10.34 -28.06
N LEU A 6 -12.12 -10.74 -28.74
CA LEU A 6 -11.11 -11.64 -28.17
C LEU A 6 -10.23 -10.91 -27.14
N PHE A 7 -9.91 -9.63 -27.40
CA PHE A 7 -9.17 -8.77 -26.45
C PHE A 7 -9.99 -8.46 -25.19
N HIS A 8 -11.31 -8.30 -25.34
CA HIS A 8 -12.22 -8.07 -24.21
C HIS A 8 -12.39 -9.31 -23.30
N ARG A 9 -12.20 -10.53 -23.83
CA ARG A 9 -12.20 -11.79 -23.05
C ARG A 9 -10.84 -12.12 -22.41
N LEU A 10 -9.73 -11.75 -23.05
CA LEU A 10 -8.38 -11.93 -22.48
C LEU A 10 -8.06 -10.94 -21.34
N LEU A 11 -8.67 -9.75 -21.35
CA LEU A 11 -8.59 -8.80 -20.22
C LEU A 11 -9.41 -9.21 -18.99
N TYR A 12 -10.43 -10.07 -19.16
CA TYR A 12 -11.28 -10.53 -18.06
C TYR A 12 -10.73 -11.78 -17.34
N THR A 13 -9.80 -12.51 -17.97
CA THR A 13 -9.29 -13.81 -17.48
C THR A 13 -7.87 -13.75 -16.91
N ARG A 14 -7.19 -12.60 -16.95
CA ARG A 14 -6.01 -12.38 -16.09
C ARG A 14 -6.47 -11.80 -14.76
N MET A 15 -6.68 -12.69 -13.77
CA MET A 15 -6.59 -12.33 -12.35
C MET A 15 -5.41 -11.38 -12.20
N SER A 16 -5.65 -10.14 -11.78
CA SER A 16 -4.58 -9.17 -11.61
C SER A 16 -3.53 -9.78 -10.69
N LEU A 17 -2.24 -9.66 -11.04
CA LEU A 17 -1.15 -10.08 -10.16
C LEU A 17 -1.25 -9.43 -8.76
N GLY A 18 -1.99 -8.33 -8.61
CA GLY A 18 -2.39 -7.76 -7.31
C GLY A 18 -3.46 -8.57 -6.55
N LYS A 19 -4.42 -9.22 -7.22
CA LYS A 19 -5.36 -10.17 -6.60
C LYS A 19 -4.72 -11.52 -6.31
N LEU A 20 -3.73 -11.96 -7.10
CA LEU A 20 -2.95 -13.15 -6.79
C LEU A 20 -1.92 -12.88 -5.68
N ARG A 21 -1.30 -11.70 -5.61
CA ARG A 21 -0.50 -11.28 -4.44
C ARG A 21 -1.36 -11.07 -3.21
N CYS A 22 -2.57 -10.51 -3.32
CA CYS A 22 -3.49 -10.50 -2.18
C CYS A 22 -3.94 -11.91 -1.81
N ALA A 23 -4.25 -12.83 -2.73
CA ALA A 23 -4.66 -14.19 -2.38
C ALA A 23 -3.49 -15.06 -1.87
N ILE A 24 -2.26 -14.86 -2.34
CA ILE A 24 -1.05 -15.58 -1.91
C ILE A 24 -0.47 -14.97 -0.63
N CYS A 25 -0.52 -13.65 -0.45
CA CYS A 25 -0.26 -13.02 0.85
C CYS A 25 -1.39 -13.34 1.83
N TYR A 26 -2.66 -13.41 1.45
CA TYR A 26 -3.72 -13.83 2.38
C TYR A 26 -3.63 -15.32 2.73
N ARG A 27 -3.16 -16.19 1.82
CA ARG A 27 -2.90 -17.60 2.10
C ARG A 27 -1.60 -17.87 2.88
N LYS A 28 -0.63 -16.94 2.91
CA LYS A 28 0.62 -17.07 3.68
C LYS A 28 0.75 -16.13 4.89
N CYS A 29 0.02 -15.03 4.96
CA CYS A 29 0.12 -13.99 6.00
C CYS A 29 -0.97 -14.05 7.05
N ILE A 30 -1.92 -14.99 6.97
CA ILE A 30 -2.54 -15.49 8.19
C ILE A 30 -1.53 -16.49 8.75
N SER A 31 -0.47 -15.98 9.39
CA SER A 31 0.06 -16.78 10.47
C SER A 31 -1.09 -16.86 11.47
N ILE A 32 -1.63 -18.05 11.65
CA ILE A 32 -2.67 -18.31 12.66
C ILE A 32 -2.14 -17.89 14.06
N SER A 33 -0.82 -17.72 14.21
CA SER A 33 -0.16 -17.08 15.36
C SER A 33 -0.50 -15.59 15.54
N ALA A 34 -0.55 -14.76 14.49
CA ALA A 34 -0.83 -13.32 14.62
C ALA A 34 -2.30 -12.99 14.99
N LEU A 35 -3.24 -13.90 14.67
CA LEU A 35 -4.63 -13.84 15.13
C LEU A 35 -4.79 -14.22 16.62
N LEU A 36 -3.81 -14.93 17.20
CA LEU A 36 -3.88 -15.42 18.58
C LEU A 36 -3.12 -14.53 19.57
N GLU A 37 -2.09 -13.80 19.16
CA GLU A 37 -1.37 -12.87 20.05
C GLU A 37 -2.23 -11.67 20.49
N ASN A 38 -3.13 -11.19 19.64
CA ASN A 38 -3.92 -9.97 19.92
C ASN A 38 -5.19 -10.18 20.78
N HIS A 39 -5.53 -11.41 21.15
CA HIS A 39 -6.59 -11.68 22.13
C HIS A 39 -6.07 -11.86 23.56
N GLY A 40 -4.76 -11.68 23.80
CA GLY A 40 -4.12 -11.84 25.11
C GLY A 40 -3.44 -10.59 25.68
N THR A 41 -3.26 -9.51 24.93
CA THR A 41 -2.54 -8.32 25.44
C THR A 41 -3.49 -7.19 25.83
N ALA A 42 -4.14 -7.35 26.99
CA ALA A 42 -4.55 -6.21 27.79
C ALA A 42 -3.42 -5.90 28.78
N GLN A 43 -2.87 -4.69 28.69
CA GLN A 43 -2.01 -4.03 29.68
C GLN A 43 -0.75 -4.78 30.14
N THR A 44 0.39 -4.51 29.49
CA THR A 44 1.67 -4.48 30.22
C THR A 44 1.84 -3.10 30.84
N ASP A 45 1.16 -2.86 31.96
CA ASP A 45 1.62 -1.86 32.92
C ASP A 45 2.84 -2.45 33.64
N VAL A 46 4.01 -1.89 33.32
CA VAL A 46 5.26 -2.12 34.04
C VAL A 46 5.11 -1.49 35.42
N ASN A 47 4.54 -2.25 36.37
CA ASN A 47 4.70 -2.16 37.83
C ASN A 47 3.48 -2.78 38.54
N LYS A 48 3.32 -4.11 38.49
CA LYS A 48 2.64 -4.86 39.55
C LYS A 48 3.43 -6.13 39.84
N GLN A 49 3.78 -6.29 41.11
CA GLN A 49 4.46 -7.46 41.66
C GLN A 49 3.66 -8.73 41.33
N ASN A 50 4.38 -9.78 40.90
CA ASN A 50 3.87 -11.09 40.52
C ASN A 50 3.08 -11.75 41.66
N THR A 51 1.76 -11.82 41.51
CA THR A 51 0.95 -12.91 42.05
C THR A 51 0.37 -13.67 40.86
N SER A 52 1.02 -14.76 40.45
CA SER A 52 0.57 -15.63 39.36
C SER A 52 -0.69 -16.39 39.78
N VAL A 53 -1.86 -15.85 39.42
CA VAL A 53 -3.13 -16.56 39.59
C VAL A 53 -3.16 -17.68 38.55
N LEU A 54 -3.08 -18.93 38.99
CA LEU A 54 -3.22 -20.11 38.13
C LEU A 54 -4.59 -20.06 37.40
N PRO A 55 -4.67 -20.51 36.14
CA PRO A 55 -5.93 -20.58 35.44
C PRO A 55 -6.97 -21.41 36.21
N HIS A 56 -8.22 -20.96 36.25
CA HIS A 56 -9.32 -21.59 36.98
C HIS A 56 -9.59 -23.08 36.66
N TRP A 57 -9.04 -23.61 35.56
CA TRP A 57 -9.14 -25.02 35.16
C TRP A 57 -7.98 -25.89 35.67
N VAL A 58 -6.94 -25.28 36.27
CA VAL A 58 -5.85 -26.00 36.94
C VAL A 58 -6.29 -26.32 38.37
N ASN A 59 -6.97 -27.45 38.53
CA ASN A 59 -7.61 -27.87 39.78
C ASN A 59 -7.17 -29.28 40.25
N THR A 60 -6.34 -29.95 39.46
CA THR A 60 -5.82 -31.30 39.71
C THR A 60 -4.31 -31.35 39.49
N GLN A 61 -3.65 -32.32 40.11
CA GLN A 61 -2.21 -32.54 39.91
C GLN A 61 -1.86 -32.84 38.44
N ASN A 62 -2.80 -33.38 37.65
CA ASN A 62 -2.63 -33.64 36.23
C ASN A 62 -2.81 -32.36 35.38
N SER A 63 -3.80 -31.52 35.67
CA SER A 63 -3.97 -30.24 34.96
C SER A 63 -2.79 -29.28 35.21
N MET A 64 -2.14 -29.38 36.38
CA MET A 64 -0.90 -28.66 36.67
C MET A 64 0.28 -29.18 35.83
N LYS A 65 0.44 -30.51 35.71
CA LYS A 65 1.45 -31.11 34.81
C LYS A 65 1.22 -30.79 33.33
N ILE A 66 -0.04 -30.70 32.88
CA ILE A 66 -0.38 -30.28 31.50
C ILE A 66 -0.07 -28.78 31.29
N TYR A 67 -0.22 -27.96 32.33
CA TYR A 67 0.10 -26.54 32.28
C TYR A 67 1.61 -26.26 32.30
N GLU A 68 2.38 -27.08 33.01
CA GLU A 68 3.85 -26.97 33.16
C GLU A 68 4.65 -27.68 32.04
N ALA A 69 3.98 -28.45 31.18
CA ALA A 69 4.63 -29.20 30.10
C ALA A 69 5.29 -28.25 29.09
N ASN A 70 6.59 -28.40 28.90
CA ASN A 70 7.39 -27.57 27.99
C ASN A 70 7.73 -28.30 26.68
N SER A 71 7.48 -29.61 26.62
CA SER A 71 7.73 -30.43 25.43
C SER A 71 6.52 -31.27 25.02
N MET A 72 6.48 -31.64 23.73
CA MET A 72 5.40 -32.48 23.18
C MET A 72 5.44 -33.91 23.73
N ASN A 73 6.64 -34.43 24.02
CA ASN A 73 6.84 -35.77 24.60
C ASN A 73 6.29 -35.88 26.03
N GLU A 74 6.50 -34.87 26.87
CA GLU A 74 5.92 -34.82 28.22
C GLU A 74 4.38 -34.83 28.19
N LEU A 75 3.77 -34.13 27.21
CA LEU A 75 2.32 -34.18 27.01
C LEU A 75 1.85 -35.59 26.61
N TRP A 76 2.56 -36.25 25.70
CA TRP A 76 2.20 -37.59 25.25
C TRP A 76 2.34 -38.64 26.35
N GLU A 77 3.37 -38.56 27.20
CA GLU A 77 3.52 -39.42 28.38
C GLU A 77 2.34 -39.27 29.36
N ILE A 78 1.83 -38.06 29.53
CA ILE A 78 0.64 -37.78 30.36
C ILE A 78 -0.62 -38.38 29.70
N PHE A 79 -0.72 -38.36 28.38
CA PHE A 79 -1.85 -38.93 27.63
C PHE A 79 -1.86 -40.47 27.66
N ASP A 80 -0.68 -41.10 27.65
CA ASP A 80 -0.51 -42.55 27.66
C ASP A 80 -0.62 -43.15 29.07
N GLY A 81 -0.21 -42.40 30.09
CA GLY A 81 -0.13 -42.90 31.47
C GLY A 81 -1.46 -42.98 32.25
N LYS A 82 -2.48 -42.17 31.92
CA LYS A 82 -3.76 -42.11 32.68
C LYS A 82 -4.97 -41.70 31.83
N GLU A 83 -6.18 -42.07 32.26
CA GLU A 83 -7.42 -41.49 31.73
C GLU A 83 -7.55 -40.03 32.16
N LEU A 84 -7.35 -39.11 31.21
CA LEU A 84 -7.66 -37.68 31.38
C LEU A 84 -9.15 -37.48 31.65
N SER A 85 -9.56 -36.46 32.39
CA SER A 85 -10.95 -35.98 32.44
C SER A 85 -11.31 -35.16 31.20
N SER A 86 -12.60 -34.85 31.00
CA SER A 86 -13.08 -34.07 29.84
C SER A 86 -12.47 -32.67 29.78
N GLY A 87 -12.33 -31.97 30.91
CA GLY A 87 -11.64 -30.67 30.97
C GLY A 87 -10.13 -30.77 30.71
N GLU A 88 -9.47 -31.78 31.28
CA GLU A 88 -8.04 -32.03 31.04
C GLU A 88 -7.74 -32.40 29.58
N LEU A 89 -8.68 -33.07 28.90
CA LEU A 89 -8.55 -33.40 27.47
C LEU A 89 -8.62 -32.14 26.59
N VAL A 90 -9.47 -31.18 26.91
CA VAL A 90 -9.54 -29.86 26.22
C VAL A 90 -8.25 -29.07 26.45
N SER A 91 -7.75 -29.05 27.69
CA SER A 91 -6.49 -28.38 28.03
C SER A 91 -5.28 -29.03 27.36
N PHE A 92 -5.25 -30.37 27.32
CA PHE A 92 -4.23 -31.13 26.58
C PHE A 92 -4.20 -30.74 25.11
N LEU A 93 -5.36 -30.72 24.44
CA LEU A 93 -5.46 -30.31 23.03
C LEU A 93 -5.01 -28.86 22.80
N ASN A 94 -5.34 -27.96 23.72
CA ASN A 94 -4.96 -26.55 23.64
C ASN A 94 -3.45 -26.36 23.85
N CYS A 95 -2.83 -27.04 24.81
CA CYS A 95 -1.38 -27.03 25.03
C CYS A 95 -0.64 -27.65 23.84
N LEU A 96 -1.13 -28.77 23.32
CA LEU A 96 -0.58 -29.43 22.14
C LEU A 96 -0.65 -28.52 20.90
N CYS A 97 -1.74 -27.79 20.73
CA CYS A 97 -1.89 -26.77 19.68
C CYS A 97 -1.00 -25.53 19.87
N LYS A 98 -0.54 -25.23 21.08
CA LYS A 98 0.40 -24.12 21.33
C LYS A 98 1.83 -24.56 20.99
N LEU A 99 2.23 -25.75 21.44
CA LEU A 99 3.57 -26.29 21.19
C LEU A 99 3.78 -26.67 19.72
N SER A 100 2.74 -27.08 18.99
CA SER A 100 2.85 -27.40 17.56
C SER A 100 3.11 -26.20 16.64
N ILE A 101 2.84 -24.95 17.09
CA ILE A 101 3.18 -23.74 16.33
C ILE A 101 4.71 -23.53 16.25
N ASN A 102 5.48 -24.09 17.19
CA ASN A 102 6.90 -23.82 17.34
C ASN A 102 7.83 -24.74 16.51
N GLY A 103 7.27 -25.52 15.58
CA GLY A 103 8.03 -25.95 14.39
C GLY A 103 8.45 -27.42 14.27
N THR A 104 8.11 -28.33 15.17
CA THR A 104 8.46 -29.75 14.99
C THR A 104 7.39 -30.71 15.54
N GLU A 105 7.15 -31.79 14.79
CA GLU A 105 6.36 -33.00 15.11
C GLU A 105 4.83 -32.95 14.91
N THR A 106 4.40 -32.81 13.65
CA THR A 106 3.00 -33.11 13.24
C THR A 106 2.74 -34.59 12.91
N ASP A 107 3.80 -35.41 12.84
CA ASP A 107 3.68 -36.82 12.40
C ASP A 107 3.19 -37.74 13.52
N GLU A 108 3.52 -37.48 14.78
CA GLU A 108 3.04 -38.28 15.90
C GLU A 108 1.55 -38.05 16.19
N PHE A 109 1.09 -36.80 16.06
CA PHE A 109 -0.34 -36.50 16.12
C PHE A 109 -1.11 -37.21 15.01
N LYS A 110 -0.61 -37.24 13.76
CA LYS A 110 -1.25 -37.98 12.66
C LYS A 110 -1.37 -39.48 12.92
N ARG A 111 -0.42 -40.07 13.64
CA ARG A 111 -0.47 -41.51 14.01
C ARG A 111 -1.49 -41.80 15.11
N ARG A 112 -1.75 -40.83 16.00
CA ARG A 112 -2.59 -40.99 17.19
C ARG A 112 -3.92 -40.21 17.11
N SER A 113 -4.19 -39.52 16.01
CA SER A 113 -5.37 -38.68 15.82
C SER A 113 -6.67 -39.46 15.98
N ASP A 114 -6.71 -40.71 15.51
CA ASP A 114 -7.90 -41.55 15.56
C ASP A 114 -8.24 -41.94 17.01
N VAL A 115 -7.23 -42.22 17.84
CA VAL A 115 -7.40 -42.55 19.27
C VAL A 115 -7.91 -41.33 20.05
N ILE A 116 -7.38 -40.14 19.75
CA ILE A 116 -7.86 -38.88 20.34
C ILE A 116 -9.30 -38.61 19.91
N CYS A 117 -9.61 -38.74 18.63
CA CYS A 117 -10.95 -38.58 18.09
C CYS A 117 -11.95 -39.56 18.73
N GLN A 118 -11.57 -40.83 18.93
CA GLN A 118 -12.42 -41.80 19.63
C GLN A 118 -12.66 -41.44 21.10
N LYS A 119 -11.62 -40.99 21.83
CA LYS A 119 -11.77 -40.52 23.23
C LYS A 119 -12.69 -39.29 23.33
N ILE A 120 -12.62 -38.38 22.36
CA ILE A 120 -13.54 -37.23 22.27
C ILE A 120 -14.97 -37.70 21.97
N PHE A 121 -15.14 -38.60 21.00
CA PHE A 121 -16.44 -39.14 20.60
C PHE A 121 -17.17 -39.83 21.77
N ASN A 122 -16.45 -40.64 22.54
CA ASN A 122 -17.03 -41.35 23.70
C ASN A 122 -17.50 -40.42 24.84
N ARG A 123 -17.08 -39.14 24.83
CA ARG A 123 -17.35 -38.18 25.91
C ARG A 123 -18.10 -36.94 25.45
N LEU A 124 -18.70 -36.98 24.26
CA LEU A 124 -19.43 -35.86 23.67
C LEU A 124 -20.48 -35.24 24.61
N ASN A 125 -21.17 -36.05 25.41
CA ASN A 125 -22.22 -35.59 26.32
C ASN A 125 -21.72 -34.86 27.58
N GLN A 126 -20.41 -34.87 27.84
CA GLN A 126 -19.82 -34.27 29.05
C GLN A 126 -19.19 -32.89 28.81
N PHE A 127 -19.07 -32.47 27.54
CA PHE A 127 -18.48 -31.19 27.17
C PHE A 127 -19.49 -30.05 27.23
N LYS A 128 -19.04 -28.85 27.64
CA LYS A 128 -19.84 -27.62 27.57
C LYS A 128 -19.72 -26.97 26.20
N SER A 129 -20.62 -26.03 25.90
CA SER A 129 -20.62 -25.26 24.64
C SER A 129 -19.29 -24.59 24.30
N GLY A 130 -18.57 -24.06 25.30
CA GLY A 130 -17.23 -23.48 25.12
C GLY A 130 -16.15 -24.51 24.80
N ASP A 131 -16.25 -25.73 25.36
CA ASP A 131 -15.29 -26.81 25.14
C ASP A 131 -15.34 -27.29 23.69
N PHE A 132 -16.55 -27.40 23.11
CA PHE A 132 -16.72 -27.77 21.70
C PHE A 132 -16.00 -26.81 20.75
N ILE A 133 -16.01 -25.49 21.03
CA ILE A 133 -15.31 -24.50 20.19
C ILE A 133 -13.79 -24.71 20.26
N ILE A 134 -13.25 -24.96 21.44
CA ILE A 134 -11.80 -25.17 21.63
C ILE A 134 -11.39 -26.46 20.95
N ILE A 135 -12.11 -27.56 21.17
CA ILE A 135 -11.85 -28.86 20.55
C ILE A 135 -11.90 -28.73 19.02
N PHE A 136 -12.96 -28.10 18.49
CA PHE A 136 -13.13 -27.90 17.06
C PHE A 136 -11.97 -27.12 16.44
N ARG A 137 -11.56 -26.01 17.08
CA ARG A 137 -10.42 -25.21 16.62
C ARG A 137 -9.10 -26.00 16.67
N CYS A 138 -8.89 -26.76 17.74
CA CYS A 138 -7.66 -27.53 17.92
C CYS A 138 -7.55 -28.65 16.87
N LEU A 139 -8.62 -29.41 16.62
CA LEU A 139 -8.61 -30.50 15.64
C LEU A 139 -8.32 -30.01 14.21
N LEU A 140 -8.96 -28.92 13.79
CA LEU A 140 -8.70 -28.31 12.49
C LEU A 140 -7.28 -27.74 12.39
N LYS A 141 -6.76 -27.13 13.47
CA LYS A 141 -5.38 -26.60 13.51
C LYS A 141 -4.32 -27.70 13.41
N LEU A 142 -4.62 -28.89 13.92
CA LEU A 142 -3.75 -30.06 13.87
C LEU A 142 -3.89 -30.85 12.55
N ASN A 143 -4.52 -30.26 11.53
CA ASN A 143 -4.73 -30.82 10.20
C ASN A 143 -5.57 -32.12 10.18
N VAL A 144 -6.50 -32.29 11.13
CA VAL A 144 -7.53 -33.34 10.97
C VAL A 144 -8.41 -32.97 9.77
N SER A 145 -8.62 -33.93 8.86
CA SER A 145 -9.41 -33.69 7.63
C SER A 145 -10.79 -33.13 7.96
N PRO A 146 -11.25 -32.02 7.33
CA PRO A 146 -12.59 -31.47 7.53
C PRO A 146 -13.72 -32.48 7.28
N GLU A 147 -13.47 -33.54 6.50
CA GLU A 147 -14.42 -34.61 6.19
C GLU A 147 -14.45 -35.71 7.27
N HIS A 148 -13.63 -35.60 8.31
CA HIS A 148 -13.62 -36.58 9.39
C HIS A 148 -14.93 -36.54 10.17
N LYS A 149 -15.56 -37.71 10.41
CA LYS A 149 -16.88 -37.84 11.08
C LYS A 149 -17.00 -37.04 12.37
N ILE A 150 -15.93 -36.94 13.15
CA ILE A 150 -15.94 -36.16 14.40
C ILE A 150 -16.14 -34.66 14.18
N ILE A 151 -15.59 -34.10 13.11
CA ILE A 151 -15.75 -32.67 12.77
C ILE A 151 -17.20 -32.42 12.36
N GLN A 152 -17.81 -33.31 11.58
CA GLN A 152 -19.24 -33.23 11.25
C GLN A 152 -20.14 -33.31 12.50
N ILE A 153 -19.84 -34.20 13.44
CA ILE A 153 -20.59 -34.31 14.69
C ILE A 153 -20.42 -33.04 15.54
N LEU A 154 -19.21 -32.49 15.62
CA LEU A 154 -18.94 -31.23 16.31
C LEU A 154 -19.66 -30.06 15.64
N GLU A 155 -19.71 -30.00 14.31
CA GLU A 155 -20.49 -29.00 13.56
C GLU A 155 -21.98 -29.12 13.92
N GLN A 156 -22.55 -30.33 13.94
CA GLN A 156 -23.96 -30.54 14.30
C GLN A 156 -24.27 -30.13 15.76
N GLN A 157 -23.37 -30.42 16.70
CA GLN A 157 -23.54 -30.01 18.11
C GLN A 157 -23.42 -28.50 18.26
N LEU A 158 -22.45 -27.87 17.58
CA LEU A 158 -22.30 -26.42 17.56
C LEU A 158 -23.53 -25.75 16.93
N LEU A 159 -24.08 -26.32 15.85
CA LEU A 159 -25.29 -25.83 15.17
C LEU A 159 -26.47 -25.71 16.15
N ARG A 160 -26.67 -26.73 17.00
CA ARG A 160 -27.72 -26.72 18.04
C ARG A 160 -27.53 -25.63 19.10
N CYS A 161 -26.29 -25.20 19.33
CA CYS A 161 -25.94 -24.24 20.38
C CYS A 161 -25.65 -22.83 19.86
N LEU A 162 -25.70 -22.55 18.54
CA LEU A 162 -25.31 -21.25 17.96
C LEU A 162 -26.01 -20.05 18.62
N HIS A 163 -27.30 -20.17 18.90
CA HIS A 163 -28.09 -19.10 19.52
C HIS A 163 -27.63 -18.76 20.95
N LEU A 164 -27.06 -19.72 21.68
CA LEU A 164 -26.55 -19.55 23.04
C LEU A 164 -25.11 -19.00 23.08
N LEU A 165 -24.40 -19.00 21.95
CA LEU A 165 -23.02 -18.53 21.90
C LEU A 165 -22.93 -17.01 21.98
N SER A 166 -21.86 -16.54 22.62
CA SER A 166 -21.50 -15.13 22.63
C SER A 166 -21.09 -14.67 21.22
N VAL A 167 -21.24 -13.37 20.97
CA VAL A 167 -20.83 -12.76 19.70
C VAL A 167 -19.34 -12.99 19.42
N SER A 168 -18.48 -12.86 20.43
CA SER A 168 -17.04 -13.12 20.29
C SER A 168 -16.75 -14.57 19.89
N SER A 169 -17.52 -15.52 20.42
CA SER A 169 -17.40 -16.93 20.08
C SER A 169 -17.83 -17.20 18.63
N LEU A 170 -18.94 -16.57 18.19
CA LEU A 170 -19.43 -16.68 16.81
C LEU A 170 -18.43 -16.09 15.81
N ILE A 171 -17.89 -14.91 16.07
CA ILE A 171 -16.87 -14.26 15.23
C ILE A 171 -15.63 -15.14 15.15
N SER A 172 -15.16 -15.66 16.29
CA SER A 172 -14.02 -16.58 16.31
C SER A 172 -14.27 -17.85 15.50
N LEU A 173 -15.48 -18.40 15.53
CA LEU A 173 -15.83 -19.58 14.73
C LEU A 173 -15.86 -19.23 13.24
N VAL A 174 -16.47 -18.12 12.85
CA VAL A 174 -16.52 -17.65 11.45
C VAL A 174 -15.12 -17.46 10.89
N CYS A 175 -14.30 -16.64 11.57
CA CYS A 175 -12.96 -16.31 11.08
C CYS A 175 -12.04 -17.53 10.99
N PHE A 176 -12.28 -18.55 11.82
CA PHE A 176 -11.47 -19.76 11.86
C PHE A 176 -11.97 -20.89 10.96
N HIS A 177 -13.29 -21.07 10.82
CA HIS A 177 -13.91 -22.17 10.06
C HIS A 177 -13.99 -21.90 8.56
N PHE A 178 -14.13 -20.63 8.16
CA PHE A 178 -14.29 -20.24 6.76
C PHE A 178 -13.28 -20.87 5.78
N PRO A 179 -11.98 -21.04 6.12
CA PRO A 179 -11.01 -21.70 5.24
C PRO A 179 -11.19 -23.22 5.09
N PHE A 180 -11.86 -23.88 6.02
CA PHE A 180 -11.97 -25.35 6.12
C PHE A 180 -13.31 -25.91 5.63
N ALA A 181 -14.28 -25.06 5.33
CA ALA A 181 -15.62 -25.47 4.86
C ALA A 181 -15.58 -25.94 3.39
N THR A 182 -15.24 -27.22 3.16
CA THR A 182 -15.21 -27.83 1.82
C THR A 182 -16.43 -28.71 1.52
N SER A 183 -16.98 -29.39 2.55
CA SER A 183 -18.11 -30.32 2.41
C SER A 183 -19.46 -29.59 2.32
N ASP A 184 -20.49 -30.25 1.77
CA ASP A 184 -21.84 -29.67 1.67
C ASP A 184 -22.51 -29.51 3.03
N GLU A 185 -22.25 -30.40 3.99
CA GLU A 185 -22.71 -30.26 5.38
C GLU A 185 -22.04 -29.09 6.10
N SER A 186 -20.73 -28.91 5.90
CA SER A 186 -19.99 -27.77 6.46
C SER A 186 -20.45 -26.43 5.87
N LYS A 187 -20.94 -26.40 4.62
CA LYS A 187 -21.58 -25.21 4.02
C LYS A 187 -22.93 -24.90 4.66
N ILE A 188 -23.70 -25.91 5.08
CA ILE A 188 -24.95 -25.70 5.82
C ILE A 188 -24.63 -25.09 7.18
N PHE A 189 -23.67 -25.65 7.92
CA PHE A 189 -23.21 -25.09 9.19
C PHE A 189 -22.70 -23.65 9.02
N GLN A 190 -21.95 -23.36 7.96
CA GLN A 190 -21.48 -22.01 7.65
C GLN A 190 -22.63 -21.02 7.41
N ARG A 191 -23.69 -21.42 6.70
CA ARG A 191 -24.87 -20.56 6.47
C ARG A 191 -25.63 -20.27 7.75
N GLU A 192 -25.85 -21.28 8.59
CA GLU A 192 -26.53 -21.11 9.88
C GLU A 192 -25.71 -20.26 10.85
N LEU A 193 -24.38 -20.44 10.86
CA LEU A 193 -23.45 -19.60 11.61
C LEU A 193 -23.46 -18.15 11.10
N GLU A 194 -23.53 -17.95 9.78
CA GLU A 194 -23.66 -16.64 9.15
C GLU A 194 -24.97 -15.96 9.56
N MET A 195 -26.11 -16.66 9.51
CA MET A 195 -27.41 -16.13 9.93
C MET A 195 -27.41 -15.75 11.42
N ALA A 196 -26.96 -16.65 12.29
CA ALA A 196 -26.91 -16.40 13.73
C ALA A 196 -26.00 -15.20 14.10
N LEU A 197 -24.92 -14.99 13.35
CA LEU A 197 -24.05 -13.82 13.54
C LEU A 197 -24.68 -12.54 12.97
N PHE A 198 -25.34 -12.64 11.81
CA PHE A 198 -26.00 -11.49 11.19
C PHE A 198 -27.12 -10.94 12.08
N ASP A 199 -27.91 -11.81 12.70
CA ASP A 199 -28.96 -11.43 13.66
C ASP A 199 -28.40 -10.69 14.89
N LYS A 200 -27.15 -11.00 15.27
CA LYS A 200 -26.46 -10.38 16.41
C LYS A 200 -25.54 -9.23 16.02
N ILE A 201 -25.53 -8.77 14.76
CA ILE A 201 -24.55 -7.77 14.27
C ILE A 201 -24.60 -6.46 15.07
N ASP A 202 -25.78 -6.03 15.51
CA ASP A 202 -25.96 -4.80 16.28
C ASP A 202 -25.35 -4.87 17.68
N SER A 203 -25.12 -6.07 18.21
CA SER A 203 -24.48 -6.27 19.52
C SER A 203 -22.94 -6.22 19.47
N ILE A 204 -22.33 -6.15 18.28
CA ILE A 204 -20.88 -6.02 18.13
C ILE A 204 -20.46 -4.59 18.50
N THR A 205 -19.68 -4.43 19.56
CA THR A 205 -19.15 -3.14 20.01
C THR A 205 -17.72 -2.87 19.55
N SER A 206 -16.94 -3.92 19.26
CA SER A 206 -15.54 -3.79 18.86
C SER A 206 -15.40 -3.52 17.36
N PHE A 207 -14.76 -2.40 17.01
CA PHE A 207 -14.43 -2.07 15.62
C PHE A 207 -13.48 -3.10 14.99
N PHE A 208 -12.53 -3.63 15.77
CA PHE A 208 -11.60 -4.64 15.30
C PHE A 208 -12.32 -5.92 14.84
N SER A 209 -13.30 -6.38 15.62
CA SER A 209 -14.11 -7.55 15.26
C SER A 209 -14.93 -7.31 14.00
N LEU A 210 -15.45 -6.10 13.80
CA LEU A 210 -16.12 -5.72 12.55
C LEU A 210 -15.16 -5.74 11.35
N LEU A 211 -13.90 -5.33 11.53
CA LEU A 211 -12.89 -5.41 10.47
C LEU A 211 -12.54 -6.86 10.12
N GLU A 212 -12.49 -7.77 11.09
CA GLU A 212 -12.28 -9.19 10.82
C GLU A 212 -13.42 -9.77 9.98
N LEU A 213 -14.66 -9.47 10.35
CA LEU A 213 -15.82 -9.86 9.56
C LEU A 213 -15.82 -9.24 8.16
N TRP A 214 -15.33 -7.99 8.03
CA TRP A 214 -15.16 -7.36 6.73
C TRP A 214 -14.19 -8.13 5.83
N THR A 215 -13.10 -8.69 6.37
CA THR A 215 -12.16 -9.48 5.57
C THR A 215 -12.78 -10.78 5.03
N VAL A 216 -13.73 -11.35 5.77
CA VAL A 216 -14.43 -12.59 5.39
C VAL A 216 -15.60 -12.33 4.45
N TYR A 217 -16.48 -11.39 4.82
CA TYR A 217 -17.77 -11.16 4.15
C TYR A 217 -17.85 -9.86 3.34
N GLY A 218 -16.79 -9.05 3.26
CA GLY A 218 -16.82 -7.73 2.62
C GLY A 218 -17.18 -7.71 1.13
N THR A 219 -17.22 -8.87 0.47
CA THR A 219 -17.70 -9.04 -0.91
C THR A 219 -19.21 -9.24 -1.01
N ASN A 220 -19.87 -9.74 0.03
CA ASN A 220 -21.32 -9.92 0.07
C ASN A 220 -22.01 -8.57 0.31
N TYR A 221 -22.95 -8.20 -0.56
CA TYR A 221 -23.62 -6.90 -0.51
C TYR A 221 -24.35 -6.63 0.82
N ASN A 222 -25.04 -7.65 1.38
CA ASN A 222 -25.83 -7.49 2.61
C ASN A 222 -24.91 -7.26 3.80
N TRP A 223 -23.88 -8.11 3.96
CA TRP A 223 -22.85 -7.95 5.00
C TRP A 223 -22.09 -6.65 4.87
N LYS A 224 -21.67 -6.30 3.65
CA LYS A 224 -20.97 -5.05 3.39
C LYS A 224 -21.77 -3.85 3.90
N THR A 225 -23.06 -3.80 3.57
CA THR A 225 -23.95 -2.70 3.98
C THR A 225 -24.15 -2.70 5.49
N ALA A 226 -24.44 -3.85 6.10
CA ALA A 226 -24.69 -3.95 7.53
C ALA A 226 -23.45 -3.62 8.38
N LEU A 227 -22.28 -4.18 8.02
CA LEU A 227 -21.00 -3.89 8.67
C LEU A 227 -20.64 -2.41 8.53
N GLN A 228 -20.81 -1.84 7.33
CA GLN A 228 -20.54 -0.43 7.09
C GLN A 228 -21.45 0.48 7.94
N CYS A 229 -22.75 0.20 8.01
CA CYS A 229 -23.68 0.93 8.88
C CYS A 229 -23.27 0.84 10.35
N LYS A 230 -22.88 -0.35 10.83
CA LYS A 230 -22.47 -0.52 12.23
C LYS A 230 -21.14 0.18 12.53
N MET A 231 -20.17 0.09 11.63
CA MET A 231 -18.90 0.83 11.73
C MET A 231 -19.14 2.35 11.79
N LEU A 232 -20.06 2.88 10.97
CA LEU A 232 -20.41 4.30 10.98
C LEU A 232 -21.04 4.74 12.30
N LYS A 233 -21.92 3.92 12.90
CA LYS A 233 -22.49 4.18 14.23
C LYS A 233 -21.38 4.29 15.29
N LEU A 234 -20.46 3.31 15.31
CA LEU A 234 -19.32 3.33 16.26
C LEU A 234 -18.41 4.54 16.06
N THR A 235 -18.16 4.96 14.81
CA THR A 235 -17.37 6.19 14.56
C THR A 235 -18.08 7.47 15.02
N GLY A 236 -19.40 7.47 15.12
CA GLY A 236 -20.16 8.63 15.62
C GLY A 236 -19.99 8.86 17.12
N GLU A 237 -19.90 7.77 17.89
CA GLU A 237 -19.87 7.77 19.35
C GLU A 237 -18.45 7.73 19.93
N ALA A 238 -17.45 7.37 19.12
CA ALA A 238 -16.08 7.15 19.57
C ALA A 238 -15.35 8.44 20.01
N SER A 239 -14.47 8.27 20.99
CA SER A 239 -13.47 9.26 21.42
C SER A 239 -12.36 9.45 20.40
N LEU A 240 -11.54 10.51 20.55
CA LEU A 240 -10.43 10.79 19.65
C LEU A 240 -9.43 9.61 19.58
N ASP A 241 -9.04 9.04 20.71
CA ASP A 241 -8.08 7.92 20.75
C ASP A 241 -8.65 6.65 20.12
N GLU A 242 -9.94 6.38 20.30
CA GLU A 242 -10.60 5.25 19.64
C GLU A 242 -10.66 5.44 18.14
N LEU A 243 -11.01 6.65 17.65
CA LEU A 243 -11.03 6.96 16.22
C LEU A 243 -9.65 6.79 15.58
N LEU A 244 -8.59 7.22 16.27
CA LEU A 244 -7.21 7.03 15.84
C LEU A 244 -6.83 5.55 15.77
N LYS A 245 -7.19 4.74 16.78
CA LYS A 245 -7.00 3.28 16.75
C LYS A 245 -7.77 2.63 15.60
N MET A 246 -9.03 3.02 15.37
CA MET A 246 -9.84 2.55 14.24
C MET A 246 -9.17 2.86 12.90
N LEU A 247 -8.66 4.09 12.75
CA LEU A 247 -7.96 4.54 11.55
C LEU A 247 -6.65 3.77 11.32
N LEU A 248 -5.86 3.55 12.38
CA LEU A 248 -4.64 2.74 12.34
C LEU A 248 -4.94 1.29 11.93
N HIS A 249 -5.95 0.65 12.51
CA HIS A 249 -6.33 -0.71 12.13
C HIS A 249 -6.77 -0.83 10.67
N LEU A 250 -7.49 0.16 10.14
CA LEU A 250 -7.81 0.25 8.71
C LEU A 250 -6.54 0.36 7.87
N ALA A 251 -5.61 1.22 8.28
CA ALA A 251 -4.37 1.49 7.56
C ALA A 251 -3.42 0.29 7.54
N ASP A 252 -3.22 -0.38 8.67
CA ASP A 252 -2.32 -1.53 8.78
C ASP A 252 -2.82 -2.73 7.96
N ARG A 253 -4.14 -2.92 7.87
CA ARG A 253 -4.75 -3.94 7.02
C ARG A 253 -4.96 -3.49 5.57
N SER A 254 -4.64 -2.23 5.25
CA SER A 254 -4.90 -1.62 3.93
C SER A 254 -6.37 -1.76 3.46
N ILE A 255 -7.32 -1.76 4.41
CA ILE A 255 -8.75 -1.91 4.14
C ILE A 255 -9.34 -0.54 3.82
N ARG A 256 -9.88 -0.38 2.62
CA ARG A 256 -10.44 0.89 2.15
C ARG A 256 -11.96 0.86 2.11
N ILE A 257 -12.59 1.45 3.13
CA ILE A 257 -14.03 1.68 3.21
C ILE A 257 -14.27 3.20 3.17
N PRO A 258 -14.45 3.81 1.98
CA PRO A 258 -14.36 5.26 1.82
C PRO A 258 -15.29 6.06 2.74
N GLN A 259 -16.53 5.61 2.95
CA GLN A 259 -17.48 6.33 3.81
C GLN A 259 -17.09 6.30 5.29
N VAL A 260 -16.60 5.15 5.79
CA VAL A 260 -16.13 5.01 7.17
C VAL A 260 -14.86 5.84 7.38
N ILE A 261 -13.95 5.81 6.42
CA ILE A 261 -12.71 6.61 6.46
C ILE A 261 -13.04 8.11 6.47
N ASP A 262 -13.93 8.57 5.58
CA ASP A 262 -14.31 9.99 5.52
C ASP A 262 -14.99 10.47 6.80
N SER A 263 -15.95 9.69 7.31
CA SER A 263 -16.65 9.99 8.57
C SER A 263 -15.68 10.03 9.76
N ASN A 264 -14.78 9.04 9.86
CA ASN A 264 -13.77 8.98 10.90
C ASN A 264 -12.83 10.20 10.83
N LEU A 265 -12.27 10.53 9.65
CA LEU A 265 -11.39 11.69 9.48
C LEU A 265 -12.11 13.03 9.75
N LEU A 266 -13.40 13.15 9.40
CA LEU A 266 -14.21 14.31 9.75
C LEU A 266 -14.37 14.44 11.27
N ARG A 267 -14.65 13.34 11.96
CA ARG A 267 -14.82 13.33 13.41
C ARG A 267 -13.50 13.66 14.13
N ILE A 268 -12.39 13.08 13.70
CA ILE A 268 -11.04 13.42 14.18
C ILE A 268 -10.78 14.92 14.00
N TYR A 269 -11.08 15.48 12.82
CA TYR A 269 -10.90 16.91 12.55
C TYR A 269 -11.74 17.83 13.46
N ASN A 270 -12.93 17.40 13.85
CA ASN A 270 -13.77 18.18 14.77
C ASN A 270 -13.22 18.09 16.21
N LEU A 271 -12.95 16.87 16.70
CA LEU A 271 -12.48 16.65 18.07
C LEU A 271 -11.08 17.22 18.33
N GLN A 272 -10.20 17.26 17.31
CA GLN A 272 -8.88 17.86 17.48
C GLN A 272 -8.94 19.38 17.70
N LYS A 273 -10.00 20.07 17.25
CA LYS A 273 -10.14 21.52 17.53
C LYS A 273 -10.35 21.80 19.02
N GLU A 274 -10.94 20.84 19.72
CA GLU A 274 -11.27 20.95 21.14
C GLU A 274 -10.12 20.45 22.02
N ASN A 275 -9.55 19.29 21.66
CA ASN A 275 -8.56 18.59 22.50
C ASN A 275 -7.10 18.77 22.05
N GLY A 276 -6.88 19.29 20.83
CA GLY A 276 -5.57 19.28 20.18
C GLY A 276 -5.15 17.91 19.67
N LEU A 277 -4.07 17.87 18.89
CA LEU A 277 -3.34 16.64 18.55
C LEU A 277 -1.96 16.70 19.19
N ASN A 278 -1.50 15.59 19.75
CA ASN A 278 -0.09 15.44 20.10
C ASN A 278 0.74 14.97 18.88
N LEU A 279 2.06 15.02 19.02
CA LEU A 279 3.01 14.65 17.96
C LEU A 279 2.79 13.24 17.41
N ASN A 280 2.65 12.24 18.28
CA ASN A 280 2.48 10.84 17.89
C ASN A 280 1.14 10.62 17.17
N GLN A 281 0.08 11.28 17.62
CA GLN A 281 -1.23 11.27 16.97
C GLN A 281 -1.17 11.94 15.59
N ALA A 282 -0.49 13.09 15.45
CA ALA A 282 -0.32 13.78 14.17
C ALA A 282 0.43 12.90 13.15
N ILE A 283 1.53 12.26 13.55
CA ILE A 283 2.28 11.32 12.70
C ILE A 283 1.40 10.12 12.32
N SER A 284 0.71 9.52 13.29
CA SER A 284 -0.18 8.37 13.08
C SER A 284 -1.32 8.67 12.10
N VAL A 285 -1.94 9.85 12.21
CA VAL A 285 -2.99 10.33 11.30
C VAL A 285 -2.45 10.48 9.88
N LEU A 286 -1.31 11.16 9.72
CA LEU A 286 -0.70 11.36 8.41
C LEU A 286 -0.25 10.02 7.78
N ASN A 287 0.36 9.14 8.55
CA ASN A 287 0.77 7.80 8.10
C ASN A 287 -0.45 6.95 7.68
N SER A 288 -1.54 7.01 8.46
CA SER A 288 -2.77 6.29 8.13
C SER A 288 -3.41 6.82 6.84
N MET A 289 -3.49 8.15 6.66
CA MET A 289 -3.97 8.77 5.42
C MET A 289 -3.12 8.39 4.21
N MET A 290 -1.80 8.32 4.38
CA MET A 290 -0.86 7.86 3.36
C MET A 290 -1.15 6.41 2.95
N LYS A 291 -1.16 5.47 3.91
CA LYS A 291 -1.41 4.03 3.67
C LYS A 291 -2.77 3.79 3.01
N LEU A 292 -3.80 4.52 3.43
CA LEU A 292 -5.16 4.42 2.88
C LEU A 292 -5.35 5.18 1.56
N ASN A 293 -4.35 5.95 1.10
CA ASN A 293 -4.44 6.84 -0.06
C ASN A 293 -5.73 7.68 -0.03
N TYR A 294 -6.02 8.26 1.13
CA TYR A 294 -7.19 9.09 1.38
C TYR A 294 -6.76 10.33 2.16
N LEU A 295 -7.07 11.52 1.65
CA LEU A 295 -6.50 12.78 2.11
C LEU A 295 -7.60 13.76 2.52
N LYS A 296 -7.48 14.35 3.71
CA LYS A 296 -8.28 15.50 4.14
C LYS A 296 -7.36 16.68 4.42
N LEU A 297 -7.36 17.68 3.54
CA LEU A 297 -6.39 18.78 3.58
C LEU A 297 -6.43 19.58 4.88
N ASP A 298 -7.62 19.77 5.47
CA ASP A 298 -7.74 20.54 6.72
C ASP A 298 -7.08 19.83 7.90
N LEU A 299 -7.24 18.51 7.99
CA LEU A 299 -6.59 17.70 9.02
C LEU A 299 -5.07 17.59 8.79
N VAL A 300 -4.63 17.55 7.52
CA VAL A 300 -3.20 17.63 7.19
C VAL A 300 -2.61 18.94 7.67
N LYS A 301 -3.28 20.08 7.47
CA LYS A 301 -2.81 21.38 7.96
C LYS A 301 -2.69 21.39 9.49
N ALA A 302 -3.71 20.90 10.20
CA ALA A 302 -3.66 20.80 11.67
C ALA A 302 -2.49 19.92 12.16
N ALA A 303 -2.26 18.77 11.51
CA ALA A 303 -1.12 17.92 11.83
C ALA A 303 0.22 18.59 11.49
N CYS A 304 0.30 19.34 10.38
CA CYS A 304 1.47 20.12 10.02
C CYS A 304 1.82 21.17 11.08
N ASP A 305 0.83 21.83 11.67
CA ASP A 305 1.07 22.86 12.68
C ASP A 305 1.69 22.26 13.95
N VAL A 306 1.19 21.10 14.42
CA VAL A 306 1.82 20.35 15.52
C VAL A 306 3.26 19.93 15.19
N LEU A 307 3.52 19.54 13.95
CA LEU A 307 4.87 19.13 13.52
C LEU A 307 5.85 20.30 13.53
N LYS A 308 5.43 21.50 13.11
CA LYS A 308 6.31 22.68 13.06
C LYS A 308 6.94 23.00 14.41
N ASP A 309 6.17 22.83 15.48
CA ASP A 309 6.62 23.13 16.84
C ASP A 309 7.55 22.07 17.44
N ASN A 310 7.56 20.85 16.88
CA ASN A 310 8.19 19.70 17.52
C ASN A 310 9.35 19.06 16.73
N ILE A 311 9.48 19.30 15.42
CA ILE A 311 10.48 18.61 14.56
C ILE A 311 11.92 18.79 15.08
N LEU A 312 12.33 19.99 15.48
CA LEU A 312 13.71 20.25 15.90
C LEU A 312 14.08 19.55 17.22
N ASN A 313 13.06 19.24 18.05
CA ASN A 313 13.21 18.63 19.37
C ASN A 313 13.24 17.08 19.32
N LEU A 314 13.02 16.48 18.16
CA LEU A 314 13.04 15.02 18.01
C LEU A 314 14.49 14.52 17.96
N ASP A 315 14.87 13.61 18.85
CA ASP A 315 16.22 12.99 18.80
C ASP A 315 16.26 11.72 17.94
N ASN A 316 15.12 11.06 17.75
CA ASN A 316 15.05 9.79 17.04
C ASN A 316 15.05 9.99 15.51
N VAL A 317 16.14 9.55 14.86
CA VAL A 317 16.31 9.56 13.40
C VAL A 317 15.15 8.84 12.70
N ASN A 318 14.64 7.74 13.26
CA ASN A 318 13.56 6.95 12.65
C ASN A 318 12.26 7.76 12.55
N SER A 319 11.93 8.55 13.57
CA SER A 319 10.73 9.39 13.59
C SER A 319 10.82 10.51 12.54
N ILE A 320 12.00 11.13 12.41
CA ILE A 320 12.24 12.15 11.38
C ILE A 320 12.19 11.55 9.97
N ASN A 321 12.78 10.37 9.78
CA ASN A 321 12.69 9.65 8.52
C ASN A 321 11.27 9.22 8.18
N GLU A 322 10.45 8.84 9.17
CA GLU A 322 9.03 8.56 8.97
C GLU A 322 8.27 9.82 8.51
N ILE A 323 8.49 10.97 9.18
CA ILE A 323 7.89 12.25 8.77
C ILE A 323 8.31 12.60 7.33
N ALA A 324 9.61 12.53 7.02
CA ALA A 324 10.11 12.79 5.68
C ALA A 324 9.47 11.83 4.66
N TYR A 325 9.39 10.53 4.97
CA TYR A 325 8.76 9.53 4.11
C TYR A 325 7.30 9.84 3.82
N ILE A 326 6.53 10.24 4.84
CA ILE A 326 5.12 10.61 4.69
C ILE A 326 4.99 11.82 3.75
N PHE A 327 5.77 12.87 3.98
CA PHE A 327 5.74 14.08 3.16
C PHE A 327 6.10 13.81 1.70
N GLY A 328 7.12 12.99 1.46
CA GLY A 328 7.52 12.60 0.11
C GLY A 328 6.43 11.78 -0.58
N SER A 329 5.97 10.72 0.08
CA SER A 329 5.01 9.76 -0.48
C SER A 329 3.66 10.41 -0.83
N MET A 330 3.18 11.29 0.04
CA MET A 330 1.95 12.06 -0.18
C MET A 330 2.16 13.33 -1.02
N LYS A 331 3.41 13.70 -1.32
CA LYS A 331 3.81 14.95 -2.01
C LYS A 331 3.27 16.18 -1.29
N LEU A 332 3.43 16.21 0.03
CA LEU A 332 3.09 17.34 0.88
C LEU A 332 4.23 18.35 0.80
N ARG A 333 4.01 19.45 0.07
CA ARG A 333 4.96 20.57 0.04
C ARG A 333 4.46 21.68 0.95
N ASP A 334 4.76 21.54 2.23
CA ASP A 334 4.79 22.64 3.19
C ASP A 334 6.25 23.09 3.33
N GLU A 335 6.57 24.29 2.86
CA GLU A 335 7.94 24.78 2.82
C GLU A 335 8.52 24.98 4.22
N SER A 336 7.69 25.28 5.22
CA SER A 336 8.13 25.45 6.61
C SER A 336 8.64 24.13 7.17
N ILE A 337 7.86 23.06 7.02
CA ILE A 337 8.22 21.72 7.51
C ILE A 337 9.42 21.17 6.74
N LEU A 338 9.45 21.33 5.42
CA LEU A 338 10.59 20.85 4.62
C LEU A 338 11.88 21.59 5.00
N ASN A 339 11.82 22.88 5.31
CA ASN A 339 12.97 23.62 5.85
C ASN A 339 13.39 23.11 7.24
N LEU A 340 12.44 22.88 8.16
CA LEU A 340 12.75 22.33 9.49
C LEU A 340 13.37 20.93 9.41
N LEU A 341 12.89 20.08 8.49
CA LEU A 341 13.54 18.79 8.23
C LEU A 341 14.98 19.00 7.73
N CYS A 342 15.20 19.87 6.75
CA CYS A 342 16.56 20.18 6.28
C CYS A 342 17.46 20.71 7.41
N GLU A 343 16.94 21.56 8.28
CA GLU A 343 17.68 22.09 9.44
C GLU A 343 18.05 20.98 10.43
N TRP A 344 17.10 20.09 10.75
CA TRP A 344 17.33 18.95 11.64
C TRP A 344 18.47 18.06 11.12
N PHE A 345 18.45 17.74 9.82
CA PHE A 345 19.52 16.96 9.20
C PHE A 345 20.84 17.74 9.18
N THR A 346 20.82 19.03 8.82
CA THR A 346 22.02 19.87 8.73
C THR A 346 22.78 19.94 10.06
N THR A 347 22.06 20.08 11.17
CA THR A 347 22.67 20.14 12.52
C THR A 347 23.29 18.82 12.97
N ARG A 348 22.89 17.69 12.36
CA ARG A 348 23.31 16.34 12.76
C ARG A 348 24.05 15.57 11.65
N LEU A 349 24.42 16.22 10.54
CA LEU A 349 25.02 15.55 9.37
C LEU A 349 26.19 14.64 9.72
N ASN A 350 27.07 15.07 10.63
CA ASN A 350 28.30 14.36 10.98
C ASN A 350 28.05 13.08 11.81
N SER A 351 26.90 12.96 12.47
CA SER A 351 26.58 11.81 13.34
C SER A 351 25.64 10.80 12.68
N LEU A 352 25.11 11.10 11.50
CA LEU A 352 24.14 10.26 10.80
C LEU A 352 24.83 9.21 9.91
N ALA A 353 24.19 8.04 9.78
CA ALA A 353 24.61 7.09 8.76
C ALA A 353 24.17 7.58 7.38
N VAL A 354 24.91 7.22 6.34
CA VAL A 354 24.58 7.66 4.97
C VAL A 354 23.20 7.19 4.51
N SER A 355 22.77 6.00 4.96
CA SER A 355 21.43 5.47 4.71
C SER A 355 20.31 6.35 5.28
N ASP A 356 20.56 7.07 6.36
CA ASP A 356 19.57 7.93 7.01
C ASP A 356 19.27 9.16 6.16
N LEU A 357 20.20 9.58 5.30
CA LEU A 357 20.06 10.73 4.41
C LEU A 357 19.20 10.42 3.18
N PHE A 358 19.05 9.13 2.84
CA PHE A 358 18.35 8.71 1.61
C PHE A 358 16.92 9.21 1.58
N GLN A 359 16.21 9.08 2.70
CA GLN A 359 14.80 9.42 2.78
C GLN A 359 14.58 10.93 2.59
N LEU A 360 15.43 11.77 3.18
CA LEU A 360 15.36 13.21 2.97
C LEU A 360 15.53 13.56 1.48
N VAL A 361 16.60 13.07 0.84
CA VAL A 361 16.89 13.36 -0.58
C VAL A 361 15.72 12.92 -1.47
N ILE A 362 15.16 11.75 -1.21
CA ILE A 362 13.99 11.24 -1.95
C ILE A 362 12.78 12.15 -1.75
N THR A 363 12.50 12.55 -0.52
CA THR A 363 11.37 13.42 -0.17
C THR A 363 11.47 14.80 -0.81
N LEU A 364 12.64 15.43 -0.74
CA LEU A 364 12.88 16.74 -1.36
C LEU A 364 12.61 16.67 -2.86
N ALA A 365 13.17 15.65 -3.54
CA ALA A 365 12.92 15.40 -4.96
C ALA A 365 11.44 15.17 -5.28
N GLN A 366 10.72 14.36 -4.50
CA GLN A 366 9.29 14.12 -4.74
C GLN A 366 8.45 15.39 -4.62
N CYS A 367 8.76 16.24 -3.64
CA CYS A 367 8.11 17.53 -3.43
C CYS A 367 8.64 18.67 -4.33
N ASN A 368 9.64 18.41 -5.18
CA ASN A 368 10.31 19.42 -5.99
C ASN A 368 10.85 20.61 -5.16
N PHE A 369 11.32 20.33 -3.95
CA PHE A 369 11.78 21.35 -3.02
C PHE A 369 13.31 21.44 -3.09
N GLU A 370 13.81 22.58 -3.57
CA GLU A 370 15.24 22.85 -3.69
C GLU A 370 15.75 23.41 -2.36
N ASN A 371 16.84 22.85 -1.84
CA ASN A 371 17.49 23.30 -0.61
C ASN A 371 19.00 23.04 -0.69
N SER A 372 19.80 23.93 -0.10
CA SER A 372 21.27 23.86 -0.13
C SER A 372 21.84 22.65 0.61
N ILE A 373 21.06 21.97 1.46
CA ILE A 373 21.51 20.74 2.13
C ILE A 373 21.89 19.63 1.15
N CYS A 374 21.26 19.57 -0.04
CA CYS A 374 21.61 18.58 -1.06
C CYS A 374 23.08 18.68 -1.48
N ASN A 375 23.63 19.91 -1.54
CA ASN A 375 25.05 20.15 -1.82
C ASN A 375 25.96 19.66 -0.70
N LYS A 376 25.50 19.65 0.56
CA LYS A 376 26.26 19.15 1.70
C LYS A 376 26.22 17.62 1.78
N ILE A 377 25.04 17.02 1.58
CA ILE A 377 24.82 15.57 1.60
C ILE A 377 25.61 14.89 0.48
N PHE A 378 25.78 15.57 -0.64
CA PHE A 378 26.57 15.12 -1.77
C PHE A 378 27.94 14.52 -1.37
N ASN A 379 28.72 15.24 -0.56
CA ASN A 379 30.06 14.80 -0.13
C ASN A 379 30.03 13.48 0.65
N TYR A 380 28.94 13.21 1.37
CA TYR A 380 28.74 11.96 2.11
C TYR A 380 28.31 10.80 1.20
N LEU A 381 27.48 11.10 0.19
CA LEU A 381 26.99 10.09 -0.75
C LEU A 381 28.09 9.60 -1.69
N GLU A 382 29.05 10.45 -2.05
CA GLU A 382 30.14 10.09 -2.97
C GLU A 382 30.99 8.89 -2.52
N ASN A 383 31.07 8.66 -1.20
CA ASN A 383 31.89 7.61 -0.61
C ASN A 383 31.03 6.44 -0.08
N ALA A 384 29.74 6.42 -0.41
CA ALA A 384 28.79 5.45 0.12
C ALA A 384 28.72 4.19 -0.74
N ASP A 385 28.69 3.03 -0.08
CA ASP A 385 28.46 1.75 -0.74
C ASP A 385 26.95 1.53 -0.98
N GLY A 386 26.54 1.52 -2.25
CA GLY A 386 25.17 1.29 -2.71
C GLY A 386 24.67 -0.15 -2.54
N ARG A 387 24.78 -0.74 -1.33
CA ARG A 387 24.43 -2.14 -1.04
C ARG A 387 22.99 -2.49 -1.42
N ASN A 388 22.05 -1.57 -1.18
CA ASN A 388 20.67 -1.68 -1.66
C ASN A 388 20.52 -0.96 -3.02
N SER A 389 20.59 -1.73 -4.10
CA SER A 389 20.57 -1.21 -5.48
C SER A 389 19.30 -0.38 -5.77
N ASN A 390 18.14 -0.77 -5.23
CA ASN A 390 16.88 -0.05 -5.44
C ASN A 390 16.86 1.31 -4.71
N ALA A 391 17.25 1.30 -3.43
CA ALA A 391 17.33 2.53 -2.64
C ALA A 391 18.35 3.49 -3.24
N TRP A 392 19.51 2.97 -3.64
CA TRP A 392 20.57 3.75 -4.27
C TRP A 392 20.13 4.39 -5.59
N LEU A 393 19.49 3.62 -6.48
CA LEU A 393 18.94 4.17 -7.72
C LEU A 393 17.92 5.28 -7.45
N ASN A 394 17.06 5.13 -6.44
CA ASN A 394 16.11 6.17 -6.05
C ASN A 394 16.82 7.45 -5.60
N VAL A 395 17.89 7.35 -4.82
CA VAL A 395 18.67 8.50 -4.35
C VAL A 395 19.34 9.21 -5.53
N VAL A 396 20.05 8.48 -6.39
CA VAL A 396 20.76 9.06 -7.54
C VAL A 396 19.76 9.71 -8.51
N TRP A 397 18.62 9.05 -8.79
CA TRP A 397 17.55 9.64 -9.59
C TRP A 397 16.93 10.88 -8.94
N SER A 398 16.76 10.88 -7.61
CA SER A 398 16.28 12.04 -6.86
C SER A 398 17.26 13.23 -6.91
N LEU A 399 18.57 12.98 -6.90
CA LEU A 399 19.57 14.02 -7.13
C LEU A 399 19.49 14.58 -8.56
N SER A 400 19.19 13.75 -9.56
CA SER A 400 18.93 14.22 -10.93
C SER A 400 17.71 15.15 -11.00
N ILE A 401 16.63 14.80 -10.28
CA ILE A 401 15.44 15.66 -10.17
C ILE A 401 15.80 17.03 -9.58
N GLN A 402 16.68 17.06 -8.58
CA GLN A 402 17.10 18.25 -7.84
C GLN A 402 18.23 19.05 -8.51
N ARG A 403 18.72 18.63 -9.67
CA ARG A 403 19.87 19.26 -10.36
C ARG A 403 21.18 19.19 -9.57
N ASN A 404 21.33 18.20 -8.69
CA ASN A 404 22.52 17.98 -7.85
C ASN A 404 23.24 16.67 -8.21
N LEU A 405 23.06 16.16 -9.43
CA LEU A 405 23.72 14.93 -9.88
C LEU A 405 25.16 15.24 -10.30
N SER A 406 26.14 14.56 -9.68
CA SER A 406 27.53 14.62 -10.16
C SER A 406 27.85 13.48 -11.13
N SER A 407 28.92 13.71 -11.90
CA SER A 407 29.50 12.71 -12.80
C SER A 407 29.89 11.42 -12.06
N LYS A 408 30.52 11.53 -10.88
CA LYS A 408 30.90 10.38 -10.04
C LYS A 408 29.67 9.59 -9.58
N LEU A 409 28.64 10.25 -9.03
CA LEU A 409 27.43 9.55 -8.58
C LEU A 409 26.66 8.90 -9.74
N ALA A 410 26.55 9.60 -10.87
CA ALA A 410 25.92 9.03 -12.06
C ALA A 410 26.64 7.76 -12.55
N SER A 411 27.98 7.73 -12.51
CA SER A 411 28.77 6.56 -12.91
C SER A 411 28.47 5.29 -12.10
N THR A 412 28.06 5.46 -10.82
CA THR A 412 27.73 4.34 -9.93
C THR A 412 26.46 3.58 -10.35
N VAL A 413 25.55 4.22 -11.08
CA VAL A 413 24.30 3.60 -11.54
C VAL A 413 24.26 3.34 -13.04
N LEU A 414 25.02 4.12 -13.83
CA LEU A 414 25.08 3.99 -15.29
C LEU A 414 26.06 2.91 -15.77
N ASN A 415 26.90 2.34 -14.89
CA ASN A 415 27.72 1.19 -15.24
C ASN A 415 26.85 -0.06 -15.53
N SER A 416 27.34 -0.90 -16.43
CA SER A 416 26.63 -2.09 -16.91
C SER A 416 26.32 -3.10 -15.81
N SER A 417 27.22 -3.26 -14.82
CA SER A 417 27.04 -4.17 -13.68
C SER A 417 25.82 -3.78 -12.85
N PHE A 418 25.72 -2.51 -12.46
CA PHE A 418 24.59 -2.01 -11.68
C PHE A 418 23.29 -2.05 -12.50
N ALA A 419 23.33 -1.53 -13.72
CA ALA A 419 22.13 -1.43 -14.55
C ALA A 419 21.56 -2.79 -14.97
N SER A 420 22.41 -3.82 -15.08
CA SER A 420 21.97 -5.19 -15.41
C SER A 420 21.00 -5.78 -14.38
N LYS A 421 21.01 -5.28 -13.14
CA LYS A 421 20.11 -5.69 -12.06
C LYS A 421 18.64 -5.30 -12.30
N PHE A 422 18.38 -4.39 -13.25
CA PHE A 422 17.06 -3.81 -13.50
C PHE A 422 16.47 -4.13 -14.86
N LYS A 423 17.09 -5.03 -15.65
CA LYS A 423 16.66 -5.35 -17.03
C LYS A 423 15.17 -5.71 -17.15
N ASP A 424 14.62 -6.37 -16.15
CA ASP A 424 13.21 -6.82 -16.13
C ASP A 424 12.28 -5.87 -15.34
N ASP A 425 12.82 -4.81 -14.74
CA ASP A 425 12.03 -3.78 -14.04
C ASP A 425 11.95 -2.52 -14.90
N LEU A 426 10.81 -2.37 -15.58
CA LEU A 426 10.55 -1.22 -16.45
C LEU A 426 10.65 0.11 -15.69
N LEU A 427 10.14 0.20 -14.46
CA LEU A 427 10.11 1.47 -13.73
C LEU A 427 11.51 1.87 -13.26
N ALA A 428 12.32 0.91 -12.81
CA ALA A 428 13.72 1.14 -12.48
C ALA A 428 14.53 1.49 -13.73
N THR A 429 14.28 0.81 -14.85
CA THR A 429 14.92 1.11 -16.14
C THR A 429 14.63 2.53 -16.60
N LEU A 430 13.38 3.00 -16.51
CA LEU A 430 13.04 4.39 -16.86
C LEU A 430 13.77 5.40 -15.96
N LYS A 431 14.01 5.09 -14.68
CA LYS A 431 14.84 5.95 -13.82
C LYS A 431 16.28 6.00 -14.29
N LEU A 432 16.87 4.87 -14.69
CA LEU A 432 18.22 4.83 -15.28
C LEU A 432 18.30 5.67 -16.55
N VAL A 433 17.29 5.58 -17.43
CA VAL A 433 17.19 6.43 -18.62
C VAL A 433 17.09 7.91 -18.23
N ASN A 434 16.27 8.25 -17.23
CA ASN A 434 16.17 9.63 -16.76
C ASN A 434 17.50 10.16 -16.17
N VAL A 435 18.26 9.32 -15.45
CA VAL A 435 19.61 9.67 -14.96
C VAL A 435 20.55 9.88 -16.13
N LYS A 436 20.56 8.99 -17.13
CA LYS A 436 21.33 9.15 -18.37
C LYS A 436 20.98 10.47 -19.06
N SER A 437 19.70 10.79 -19.19
CA SER A 437 19.25 12.05 -19.79
C SER A 437 19.69 13.28 -18.99
N ALA A 438 19.65 13.21 -17.66
CA ALA A 438 20.13 14.31 -16.82
C ALA A 438 21.63 14.55 -17.03
N VAL A 439 22.42 13.47 -17.11
CA VAL A 439 23.85 13.56 -17.41
C VAL A 439 24.09 14.23 -18.77
N GLN A 440 23.38 13.78 -19.82
CA GLN A 440 23.57 14.30 -21.17
C GLN A 440 23.15 15.76 -21.36
N LEU A 441 22.18 16.22 -20.58
CA LEU A 441 21.56 17.54 -20.77
C LEU A 441 22.03 18.58 -19.74
N GLU A 442 22.58 18.15 -18.60
CA GLU A 442 22.79 19.01 -17.42
C GLU A 442 24.17 18.87 -16.78
N VAL A 443 24.99 17.91 -17.22
CA VAL A 443 26.32 17.66 -16.65
C VAL A 443 27.38 17.80 -17.75
N ASP A 444 28.11 18.91 -17.74
CA ASP A 444 29.01 19.29 -18.83
C ASP A 444 30.25 18.35 -18.98
N ASP A 445 30.70 17.69 -17.89
CA ASP A 445 31.96 16.94 -17.83
C ASP A 445 31.80 15.43 -17.54
N TYR A 446 30.77 14.79 -18.07
CA TYR A 446 30.59 13.35 -17.85
C TYR A 446 31.48 12.48 -18.75
N ALA A 447 32.55 11.92 -18.16
CA ALA A 447 33.43 10.92 -18.80
C ALA A 447 33.17 9.47 -18.34
N GLY A 448 32.07 9.24 -17.60
CA GLY A 448 31.77 7.93 -17.01
C GLY A 448 31.19 6.90 -18.01
N PRO A 449 30.92 5.67 -17.54
CA PRO A 449 30.38 4.61 -18.38
C PRO A 449 29.00 4.99 -18.94
N GLU A 450 28.78 4.70 -20.21
CA GLU A 450 27.50 4.97 -20.85
C GLU A 450 26.57 3.77 -20.71
N PHE A 451 25.39 4.00 -20.14
CA PHE A 451 24.31 3.02 -20.16
C PHE A 451 23.76 2.91 -21.60
N LYS A 452 24.18 1.86 -22.30
CA LYS A 452 23.73 1.51 -23.66
C LYS A 452 22.50 0.60 -23.57
N PHE A 453 21.38 1.15 -23.13
CA PHE A 453 20.10 0.45 -23.17
C PHE A 453 19.10 1.27 -23.96
N ASN A 454 18.60 0.67 -25.04
CA ASN A 454 17.48 1.19 -25.78
C ASN A 454 16.21 0.67 -25.13
N LEU A 455 15.22 1.53 -24.92
CA LEU A 455 13.89 1.10 -24.50
C LEU A 455 13.41 0.01 -25.46
N PRO A 456 12.93 -1.15 -24.96
CA PRO A 456 12.43 -2.21 -25.83
C PRO A 456 11.33 -1.65 -26.73
N GLU A 457 11.29 -2.03 -28.01
CA GLU A 457 10.21 -1.62 -28.93
C GLU A 457 8.83 -2.07 -28.43
N SER A 458 8.80 -3.10 -27.58
CA SER A 458 7.60 -3.58 -26.91
C SER A 458 7.10 -2.68 -25.77
N CYS A 459 7.88 -1.68 -25.36
CA CYS A 459 7.51 -0.77 -24.29
C CYS A 459 6.44 0.20 -24.77
N ARG A 460 5.26 0.16 -24.14
CA ARG A 460 4.11 0.96 -24.56
C ARG A 460 3.71 1.98 -23.50
N TYR A 461 3.13 3.08 -23.95
CA TYR A 461 2.63 4.16 -23.10
C TYR A 461 1.67 3.67 -22.00
N GLU A 462 0.83 2.68 -22.31
CA GLU A 462 -0.14 2.08 -21.39
C GLU A 462 0.49 1.24 -20.28
N MET A 463 1.77 0.86 -20.42
CA MET A 463 2.50 0.16 -19.35
C MET A 463 2.88 1.11 -18.20
N ILE A 464 2.98 2.42 -18.47
CA ILE A 464 3.38 3.44 -17.51
C ILE A 464 2.16 4.22 -17.00
N MET A 465 1.19 4.47 -17.88
CA MET A 465 0.02 5.29 -17.55
C MET A 465 -1.13 4.45 -17.00
N ASN A 466 -1.82 5.00 -16.00
CA ASN A 466 -3.06 4.38 -15.50
C ASN A 466 -4.25 4.65 -16.42
N ARG A 467 -5.28 3.81 -16.29
CA ARG A 467 -6.51 3.88 -17.10
C ARG A 467 -7.14 5.27 -17.14
N GLN A 468 -7.27 5.93 -15.98
CA GLN A 468 -7.85 7.28 -15.93
C GLN A 468 -7.08 8.28 -16.81
N ARG A 469 -5.75 8.22 -16.82
CA ARG A 469 -4.94 9.11 -17.65
C ARG A 469 -5.05 8.79 -19.14
N ILE A 470 -5.17 7.50 -19.48
CA ILE A 470 -5.44 7.06 -20.85
C ILE A 470 -6.79 7.62 -21.33
N ASP A 471 -7.83 7.50 -20.50
CA ASP A 471 -9.17 8.02 -20.80
C ASP A 471 -9.15 9.56 -20.97
N MET A 472 -8.42 10.29 -20.11
CA MET A 472 -8.24 11.74 -20.26
C MET A 472 -7.49 12.12 -21.55
N ALA A 473 -6.44 11.38 -21.90
CA ALA A 473 -5.68 11.59 -23.13
C ALA A 473 -6.53 11.32 -24.37
N GLN A 474 -7.45 10.35 -24.34
CA GLN A 474 -8.37 10.10 -25.44
C GLN A 474 -9.23 11.34 -25.74
N ILE A 475 -9.74 12.03 -24.71
CA ILE A 475 -10.52 13.26 -24.87
C ILE A 475 -9.68 14.39 -25.50
N LEU A 476 -8.39 14.47 -25.14
CA LEU A 476 -7.43 15.38 -25.76
C LEU A 476 -7.28 15.06 -27.26
N PHE A 477 -7.09 13.79 -27.61
CA PHE A 477 -6.92 13.37 -29.00
C PHE A 477 -8.18 13.54 -29.84
N ASP A 478 -9.36 13.27 -29.27
CA ASP A 478 -10.63 13.49 -29.96
C ASP A 478 -10.81 14.96 -30.34
N ALA A 479 -10.35 15.90 -29.50
CA ALA A 479 -10.36 17.33 -29.81
C ALA A 479 -9.26 17.69 -30.83
N LEU A 480 -8.04 17.21 -30.62
CA LEU A 480 -6.89 17.46 -31.50
C LEU A 480 -7.11 16.94 -32.93
N ASN A 481 -7.79 15.80 -33.10
CA ASN A 481 -8.10 15.23 -34.41
C ASN A 481 -9.01 16.12 -35.29
N ASN A 482 -9.73 17.07 -34.69
CA ASN A 482 -10.50 18.07 -35.47
C ASN A 482 -9.65 19.27 -35.89
N LEU A 483 -8.48 19.48 -35.27
CA LEU A 483 -7.53 20.52 -35.66
C LEU A 483 -6.57 19.97 -36.72
N VAL A 484 -6.05 18.76 -36.49
CA VAL A 484 -5.13 18.08 -37.41
C VAL A 484 -5.38 16.57 -37.41
N PRO A 485 -5.41 15.92 -38.60
CA PRO A 485 -5.50 14.46 -38.69
C PRO A 485 -4.34 13.79 -37.93
N LEU A 486 -4.65 13.09 -36.83
CA LEU A 486 -3.64 12.59 -35.90
C LEU A 486 -2.62 11.66 -36.58
N HIS A 487 -3.11 10.69 -37.35
CA HIS A 487 -2.28 9.68 -38.03
C HIS A 487 -1.31 10.27 -39.06
N LYS A 488 -1.55 11.50 -39.54
CA LYS A 488 -0.71 12.15 -40.55
C LYS A 488 0.29 13.14 -39.95
N TYR A 489 -0.05 13.79 -38.82
CA TYR A 489 0.71 14.95 -38.33
C TYR A 489 1.19 14.84 -36.88
N VAL A 490 0.68 13.87 -36.11
CA VAL A 490 0.90 13.82 -34.66
C VAL A 490 1.48 12.47 -34.26
N LYS A 491 2.61 12.49 -33.55
CA LYS A 491 3.11 11.32 -32.85
C LYS A 491 2.52 11.33 -31.44
N TYR A 492 1.68 10.37 -31.09
CA TYR A 492 0.94 10.37 -29.82
C TYR A 492 1.12 9.07 -29.04
N GLN A 493 0.88 9.14 -27.73
CA GLN A 493 0.95 8.01 -26.78
C GLN A 493 2.23 7.17 -26.93
N PHE A 494 3.38 7.81 -26.76
CA PHE A 494 4.68 7.14 -26.92
C PHE A 494 5.58 7.40 -25.71
N ILE A 495 6.65 6.61 -25.62
CA ILE A 495 7.71 6.82 -24.64
C ILE A 495 8.88 7.44 -25.38
N HIS A 496 9.26 8.64 -24.95
CA HIS A 496 10.38 9.36 -25.53
C HIS A 496 11.71 8.70 -25.11
N GLN A 497 12.76 8.87 -25.93
CA GLN A 497 14.11 8.34 -25.65
C GLN A 497 14.71 8.84 -24.32
N LEU A 498 14.17 9.93 -23.78
CA LEU A 498 14.53 10.46 -22.46
C LEU A 498 13.86 9.72 -21.28
N GLY A 499 13.11 8.63 -21.53
CA GLY A 499 12.48 7.82 -20.48
C GLY A 499 11.13 8.33 -20.00
N TYR A 500 10.50 9.29 -20.70
CA TYR A 500 9.22 9.88 -20.32
C TYR A 500 8.10 9.46 -21.26
N ALA A 501 6.95 9.12 -20.69
CA ALA A 501 5.72 8.93 -21.45
C ALA A 501 5.10 10.29 -21.80
N VAL A 502 4.81 10.49 -23.08
CA VAL A 502 4.37 11.77 -23.68
C VAL A 502 3.02 11.57 -24.35
N GLU A 503 2.10 12.52 -24.16
CA GLU A 503 0.78 12.47 -24.78
C GLU A 503 0.84 12.73 -26.29
N ALA A 504 1.45 13.84 -26.74
CA ALA A 504 1.64 14.11 -28.17
C ALA A 504 2.87 14.98 -28.49
N GLU A 505 3.44 14.76 -29.67
CA GLU A 505 4.45 15.59 -30.33
C GLU A 505 3.91 16.04 -31.70
N LEU A 506 4.05 17.35 -31.96
CA LEU A 506 3.81 17.98 -33.25
C LEU A 506 5.08 18.70 -33.68
N ARG A 507 5.30 18.79 -35.00
CA ARG A 507 6.38 19.60 -35.57
C ARG A 507 5.80 20.68 -36.45
N TYR A 508 6.33 21.88 -36.33
CA TYR A 508 5.85 23.08 -37.00
C TYR A 508 6.98 23.76 -37.75
N ASP A 509 6.77 24.04 -39.02
CA ASP A 509 7.63 24.89 -39.85
C ASP A 509 6.93 26.25 -40.03
N LEU A 510 7.65 27.35 -39.76
CA LEU A 510 7.13 28.71 -39.93
C LEU A 510 6.64 28.99 -41.35
N LYS A 511 7.19 28.31 -42.37
CA LYS A 511 6.81 28.49 -43.78
C LYS A 511 5.65 27.58 -44.20
N ASN A 512 5.61 26.36 -43.69
CA ASN A 512 4.76 25.29 -44.22
C ASN A 512 3.69 24.81 -43.23
N GLY A 513 3.63 25.37 -42.03
CA GLY A 513 2.70 24.96 -40.99
C GLY A 513 3.08 23.63 -40.33
N ILE A 514 2.08 22.84 -39.93
CA ILE A 514 2.31 21.56 -39.25
C ILE A 514 2.85 20.52 -40.23
N ILE A 515 3.97 19.90 -39.89
CA ILE A 515 4.72 18.98 -40.75
C ILE A 515 4.17 17.55 -40.61
N SER A 516 4.00 16.87 -41.74
CA SER A 516 3.56 15.48 -41.78
C SER A 516 4.60 14.54 -41.15
N LEU A 517 4.17 13.44 -40.52
CA LEU A 517 5.05 12.46 -39.90
C LEU A 517 6.09 11.88 -40.87
N GLU A 518 5.74 11.74 -42.15
CA GLU A 518 6.62 11.20 -43.19
C GLU A 518 7.81 12.14 -43.47
N ASP A 519 7.60 13.45 -43.31
CA ASP A 519 8.60 14.48 -43.59
C ASP A 519 9.43 14.90 -42.36
N TRP A 520 9.18 14.31 -41.19
CA TRP A 520 9.88 14.65 -39.94
C TRP A 520 11.39 14.47 -40.03
N LYS A 521 11.88 13.46 -40.77
CA LYS A 521 13.31 13.21 -40.95
C LYS A 521 14.01 14.26 -41.82
N ARG A 522 13.28 14.89 -42.75
CA ARG A 522 13.83 15.87 -43.70
C ARG A 522 13.89 17.29 -43.12
N SER A 523 13.19 17.52 -42.02
CA SER A 523 12.94 18.85 -41.44
C SER A 523 13.49 18.99 -40.03
N GLU A 524 14.37 18.08 -39.61
CA GLU A 524 14.82 17.94 -38.21
C GLU A 524 15.49 19.22 -37.65
N ASP A 525 16.16 19.99 -38.50
CA ASP A 525 16.91 21.20 -38.14
C ASP A 525 16.11 22.50 -38.29
N VAL A 526 14.99 22.49 -39.02
CA VAL A 526 14.24 23.71 -39.40
C VAL A 526 12.88 23.81 -38.71
N CYS A 527 12.47 22.75 -38.01
CA CYS A 527 11.15 22.67 -37.39
C CYS A 527 11.17 22.93 -35.88
N LYS A 528 10.15 23.65 -35.42
CA LYS A 528 9.83 23.76 -34.00
C LYS A 528 9.14 22.49 -33.54
N LYS A 529 9.68 21.85 -32.51
CA LYS A 529 9.13 20.61 -31.92
C LYS A 529 8.26 20.99 -30.72
N ILE A 530 6.96 20.73 -30.79
CA ILE A 530 5.98 21.06 -29.74
C ILE A 530 5.52 19.76 -29.07
N LEU A 531 5.66 19.69 -27.75
CA LEU A 531 5.11 18.61 -26.94
C LEU A 531 3.86 19.07 -26.20
N LEU A 532 2.80 18.28 -26.32
CA LEU A 532 1.60 18.41 -25.50
C LEU A 532 1.76 17.53 -24.26
N ILE A 533 1.77 18.15 -23.09
CA ILE A 533 1.88 17.46 -21.80
C ILE A 533 0.59 17.64 -21.02
N LEU A 534 -0.11 16.55 -20.75
CA LEU A 534 -1.34 16.57 -19.95
C LEU A 534 -1.02 16.50 -18.46
N LEU A 535 -1.51 17.48 -17.69
CA LEU A 535 -1.28 17.58 -16.25
C LEU A 535 -2.60 17.44 -15.47
N ASP A 536 -2.60 16.57 -14.47
CA ASP A 536 -3.74 16.40 -13.55
C ASP A 536 -3.33 16.65 -12.09
N GLN A 537 -4.28 16.54 -11.15
CA GLN A 537 -4.06 16.79 -9.72
C GLN A 537 -3.01 15.88 -9.05
N ARG A 538 -2.53 14.83 -9.72
CA ARG A 538 -1.49 13.91 -9.23
C ARG A 538 -0.08 14.36 -9.61
N ASP A 539 0.01 15.27 -10.56
CA ASP A 539 1.23 15.92 -11.04
C ASP A 539 1.59 17.18 -10.23
N PHE A 540 0.73 17.58 -9.29
CA PHE A 540 0.94 18.68 -8.35
C PHE A 540 1.06 18.18 -6.91
N THR A 541 1.84 18.91 -6.11
CA THR A 541 1.91 18.77 -4.66
C THR A 541 0.57 19.18 -4.03
N LYS A 542 0.24 18.58 -2.88
CA LYS A 542 -1.12 18.69 -2.32
C LYS A 542 -1.41 20.00 -1.59
N ILE A 543 -0.39 20.65 -1.04
CA ILE A 543 -0.53 21.89 -0.25
C ILE A 543 -0.27 23.11 -1.15
N SER A 544 0.95 23.25 -1.67
CA SER A 544 1.32 24.42 -2.49
C SER A 544 0.81 24.39 -3.94
N SER A 545 0.24 23.28 -4.42
CA SER A 545 -0.15 23.08 -5.82
C SER A 545 0.98 23.30 -6.85
N LYS A 546 2.26 23.26 -6.44
CA LYS A 546 3.43 23.27 -7.34
C LYS A 546 3.63 21.90 -7.99
N LEU A 547 4.26 21.85 -9.16
CA LEU A 547 4.58 20.59 -9.85
C LEU A 547 5.46 19.67 -8.98
N ILE A 548 5.21 18.36 -9.03
CA ILE A 548 6.06 17.35 -8.40
C ILE A 548 7.39 17.20 -9.16
N GLY A 549 8.44 16.75 -8.48
CA GLY A 549 9.80 16.86 -9.04
C GLY A 549 10.01 16.05 -10.31
N ARG A 550 9.48 14.82 -10.39
CA ARG A 550 9.57 14.03 -11.63
C ARG A 550 8.93 14.71 -12.86
N ARG A 551 7.89 15.54 -12.65
CA ARG A 551 7.22 16.27 -13.73
C ARG A 551 7.97 17.55 -14.07
N ALA A 552 8.51 18.24 -13.06
CA ALA A 552 9.39 19.38 -13.27
C ALA A 552 10.66 18.98 -14.04
N MET A 553 11.29 17.86 -13.67
CA MET A 553 12.43 17.25 -14.36
C MET A 553 12.09 16.91 -15.82
N MET A 554 10.96 16.24 -16.08
CA MET A 554 10.50 15.93 -17.44
C MET A 554 10.39 17.20 -18.30
N ILE A 555 9.68 18.22 -17.82
CA ILE A 555 9.50 19.49 -18.53
C ILE A 555 10.86 20.16 -18.79
N ARG A 556 11.75 20.17 -17.81
CA ARG A 556 13.09 20.73 -17.94
C ARG A 556 13.93 19.99 -18.99
N HIS A 557 13.98 18.67 -18.95
CA HIS A 557 14.74 17.86 -19.90
C HIS A 557 14.25 18.07 -21.34
N PHE A 558 12.94 18.17 -21.54
CA PHE A 558 12.39 18.45 -22.86
C PHE A 558 12.77 19.85 -23.36
N LYS A 559 12.74 20.88 -22.50
CA LYS A 559 13.20 22.22 -22.87
C LYS A 559 14.68 22.23 -23.26
N LEU A 560 15.53 21.58 -22.47
CA LEU A 560 16.97 21.46 -22.77
C LEU A 560 17.23 20.67 -24.05
N SER A 561 16.32 19.76 -24.43
CA SER A 561 16.36 19.02 -25.70
C SER A 561 15.76 19.78 -26.88
N GLY A 562 15.49 21.09 -26.73
CA GLY A 562 14.97 21.96 -27.80
C GLY A 562 13.46 21.85 -28.07
N TYR A 563 12.68 21.25 -27.17
CA TYR A 563 11.22 21.17 -27.32
C TYR A 563 10.52 22.38 -26.69
N SER A 564 9.55 22.92 -27.42
CA SER A 564 8.52 23.81 -26.89
C SER A 564 7.43 22.98 -26.20
N ILE A 565 6.96 23.43 -25.03
CA ILE A 565 6.07 22.61 -24.17
C ILE A 565 4.73 23.32 -23.96
N ALA A 566 3.68 22.73 -24.50
CA ALA A 566 2.30 23.11 -24.23
C ALA A 566 1.72 22.24 -23.10
N THR A 567 1.67 22.79 -21.89
CA THR A 567 1.06 22.12 -20.74
C THR A 567 -0.46 22.29 -20.73
N ILE A 568 -1.19 21.18 -20.70
CA ILE A 568 -2.66 21.17 -20.68
C ILE A 568 -3.12 20.74 -19.30
N HIS A 569 -3.70 21.66 -18.53
CA HIS A 569 -4.25 21.35 -17.21
C HIS A 569 -5.64 20.72 -17.35
N TRP A 570 -5.77 19.46 -16.90
CA TRP A 570 -7.03 18.73 -16.95
C TRP A 570 -8.16 19.41 -16.17
N SER A 571 -7.84 20.11 -15.07
CA SER A 571 -8.83 20.87 -14.31
C SER A 571 -9.53 21.94 -15.13
N LYS A 572 -8.85 22.53 -16.12
CA LYS A 572 -9.43 23.53 -17.03
C LYS A 572 -10.02 22.85 -18.27
N PHE A 573 -9.25 21.98 -18.91
CA PHE A 573 -9.64 21.35 -20.18
C PHE A 573 -10.79 20.35 -20.02
N GLY A 574 -10.75 19.50 -18.98
CA GLY A 574 -11.76 18.47 -18.74
C GLY A 574 -13.12 19.00 -18.32
N GLN A 575 -13.19 20.23 -17.79
CA GLN A 575 -14.46 20.89 -17.42
C GLN A 575 -15.23 21.47 -18.62
N LEU A 576 -14.57 21.63 -19.77
CA LEU A 576 -15.22 22.10 -20.98
C LEU A 576 -16.24 21.07 -21.47
N LYS A 577 -17.51 21.45 -21.48
CA LYS A 577 -18.63 20.54 -21.83
C LYS A 577 -18.75 20.31 -23.33
N ASN A 578 -18.54 21.36 -24.14
CA ASN A 578 -18.76 21.29 -25.57
C ASN A 578 -17.46 20.93 -26.31
N LYS A 579 -17.61 20.13 -27.37
CA LYS A 579 -16.50 19.74 -28.25
C LYS A 579 -15.80 20.96 -28.87
N LEU A 580 -16.58 21.96 -29.32
CA LEU A 580 -16.05 23.19 -29.92
C LEU A 580 -15.16 23.98 -28.96
N ASP A 581 -15.54 24.07 -27.68
CA ASP A 581 -14.75 24.82 -26.69
C ASP A 581 -13.41 24.12 -26.41
N ARG A 582 -13.39 22.78 -26.40
CA ARG A 582 -12.15 22.00 -26.30
C ARG A 582 -11.24 22.23 -27.51
N ILE A 583 -11.81 22.25 -28.71
CA ILE A 583 -11.07 22.53 -29.95
C ILE A 583 -10.47 23.94 -29.91
N LYS A 584 -11.27 24.96 -29.57
CA LYS A 584 -10.82 26.35 -29.43
C LYS A 584 -9.71 26.49 -28.39
N PHE A 585 -9.87 25.83 -27.23
CA PHE A 585 -8.85 25.82 -26.19
C PHE A 585 -7.52 25.28 -26.70
N LEU A 586 -7.53 24.12 -27.38
CA LEU A 586 -6.30 23.54 -27.92
C LEU A 586 -5.68 24.40 -29.02
N ASN A 587 -6.51 25.00 -29.89
CA ASN A 587 -6.02 25.90 -30.92
C ASN A 587 -5.28 27.09 -30.30
N ASN A 588 -5.87 27.72 -29.28
CA ASN A 588 -5.23 28.83 -28.57
C ASN A 588 -3.94 28.41 -27.87
N VAL A 589 -3.89 27.20 -27.29
CA VAL A 589 -2.67 26.65 -26.69
C VAL A 589 -1.58 26.50 -27.75
N LEU A 590 -1.90 25.91 -28.90
CA LEU A 590 -0.94 25.74 -29.99
C LEU A 590 -0.46 27.10 -30.52
N GLU A 591 -1.37 28.02 -30.83
CA GLU A 591 -1.02 29.37 -31.28
C GLU A 591 -0.15 30.13 -30.29
N SER A 592 -0.40 30.00 -28.98
CA SER A 592 0.44 30.63 -27.95
C SER A 592 1.88 30.11 -27.97
N GLN A 593 2.07 28.82 -28.23
CA GLN A 593 3.42 28.25 -28.36
C GLN A 593 4.11 28.73 -29.62
N LEU A 594 3.37 29.07 -30.67
CA LEU A 594 3.92 29.64 -31.90
C LEU A 594 4.33 31.10 -31.72
N LYS A 595 3.56 31.90 -30.98
CA LYS A 595 3.80 33.35 -30.80
C LYS A 595 4.89 33.71 -29.79
N ASN A 596 5.08 32.91 -28.73
CA ASN A 596 5.98 33.26 -27.62
C ASN A 596 7.47 33.44 -27.99
N ASP A 597 7.91 33.08 -29.21
CA ASP A 597 9.29 33.32 -29.67
C ASP A 597 9.40 34.44 -30.73
N SER A 598 8.28 34.93 -31.30
CA SER A 598 8.29 36.08 -32.23
C SER A 598 8.56 37.44 -31.56
N SER A 599 8.72 37.45 -30.23
CA SER A 599 9.05 38.62 -29.42
C SER A 599 10.46 38.56 -28.81
N ALA A 600 11.30 37.63 -29.27
CA ALA A 600 12.69 37.46 -28.84
C ALA A 600 13.71 37.52 -29.99
N GLU A 601 13.29 38.00 -31.17
CA GLU A 601 14.18 38.43 -32.26
C GLU A 601 14.40 39.95 -32.20
#